data_AF-A0A519LQY6-F1
#
_entry.id   AF-A0A519LQY6-F1
#
_cell.length_a   1.000
_cell.length_b   1.000
_cell.length_c   1.000
_cell.angle_alpha   90.00
_cell.angle_beta   90.00
_cell.angle_gamma   90.00
#
_symmetry.space_group_name_H-M   'P 1'
#
loop_
_entity.id
_entity.type
_entity.pdbx_description
1 polymer ?
#
loop_
_entity_poly.entity_id
_entity_poly.type
_entity_poly.pdbx_seq_one_letter_code
_entity_poly.pdbx_strand_id
1 'polypeptide(L)' 'MPVQNTKPTDHPQAVLQQIELLAQNIVIARKRRKETQAQWAQRLGVSQPTMARIERGDPSVA' A
#
# COMPACT_ATOMS: atom_id res chain seq x y z
N MET A 1 4.87 3.71 25.23
CA MET A 1 3.92 4.33 24.28
C MET A 1 2.73 3.39 24.14
N PRO A 2 1.48 3.86 24.08
CA PRO A 2 0.34 2.96 23.88
C PRO A 2 0.44 2.31 22.50
N VAL A 3 0.38 0.98 22.45
CA VAL A 3 0.31 0.21 21.20
C VAL A 3 -1.11 0.38 20.68
N GLN A 4 -1.29 1.27 19.70
CA GLN A 4 -2.60 1.48 19.08
C GLN A 4 -2.92 0.25 18.22
N ASN A 5 -3.71 -0.66 18.77
CA ASN A 5 -4.13 -1.90 18.11
C ASN A 5 -5.46 -1.67 17.35
N THR A 6 -5.55 -0.60 16.57
CA THR A 6 -6.72 -0.31 15.72
C THR A 6 -6.76 -1.32 14.59
N LYS A 7 -7.91 -2.00 14.40
CA LYS A 7 -8.03 -2.91 13.26
C LYS A 7 -8.02 -2.07 11.97
N PRO A 8 -7.54 -2.62 10.85
CA PRO A 8 -7.48 -1.89 9.57
C PRO A 8 -8.83 -1.35 9.08
N THR A 9 -9.93 -1.93 9.55
CA THR A 9 -11.31 -1.50 9.29
C THR A 9 -11.80 -0.36 10.20
N ASP A 10 -11.08 -0.04 11.27
CA ASP A 10 -11.47 0.98 12.26
C ASP A 10 -10.93 2.38 11.88
N HIS A 11 -10.22 2.49 10.76
CA HIS A 11 -9.74 3.79 10.27
C HIS A 11 -10.92 4.69 9.82
N PRO A 12 -10.85 6.01 10.08
CA PRO A 12 -11.82 6.95 9.54
C PRO A 12 -11.91 6.83 8.01
N GLN A 13 -13.11 7.00 7.45
CA GLN A 13 -13.33 6.86 6.00
C GLN A 13 -12.39 7.74 5.15
N ALA A 14 -12.06 8.94 5.62
CA ALA A 14 -11.11 9.82 4.94
C ALA A 14 -9.71 9.18 4.81
N VAL A 15 -9.26 8.44 5.83
CA VAL A 15 -7.97 7.73 5.81
C VAL A 15 -8.02 6.57 4.80
N LEU A 16 -9.10 5.80 4.77
CA LEU A 16 -9.28 4.72 3.81
C LEU A 16 -9.24 5.23 2.36
N GLN A 17 -9.91 6.35 2.07
CA GLN A 17 -9.88 7.00 0.77
C GLN A 17 -8.47 7.47 0.37
N GLN A 18 -7.70 7.99 1.34
CA GLN A 18 -6.31 8.39 1.09
C GLN A 18 -5.40 7.19 0.81
N ILE A 19 -5.60 6.07 1.51
CA ILE A 19 -4.87 4.81 1.25
C ILE A 19 -5.18 4.30 -0.16
N GLU A 20 -6.44 4.33 -0.57
CA GLU A 20 -6.85 3.91 -1.91
C GLU A 20 -6.25 4.82 -3.00
N LEU A 21 -6.28 6.14 -2.79
CA LEU A 21 -5.66 7.11 -3.71
C LEU A 21 -4.13 6.89 -3.81
N LEU A 22 -3.47 6.64 -2.70
CA LEU A 22 -2.04 6.31 -2.66
C LEU A 22 -1.74 5.05 -3.48
N ALA A 23 -2.52 3.99 -3.29
CA ALA A 23 -2.37 2.74 -4.02
C ALA A 23 -2.48 2.94 -5.54
N GLN A 24 -3.47 3.72 -5.99
CA GLN A 24 -3.63 4.06 -7.40
C GLN A 24 -2.42 4.81 -7.97
N ASN A 25 -1.91 5.80 -7.24
CA ASN A 25 -0.73 6.56 -7.64
C ASN A 25 0.52 5.70 -7.76
N ILE A 26 0.71 4.75 -6.83
CA ILE A 26 1.80 3.77 -6.87
C ILE A 26 1.70 2.91 -8.14
N VAL A 27 0.52 2.36 -8.45
CA VAL A 27 0.29 1.56 -9.66
C VAL A 27 0.60 2.36 -10.91
N ILE A 28 0.14 3.61 -10.99
CA ILE A 28 0.42 4.51 -12.12
C ILE A 28 1.92 4.74 -12.27
N ALA A 29 2.61 5.09 -11.18
CA ALA A 29 4.05 5.35 -11.20
C ALA A 29 4.85 4.13 -11.67
N ARG A 30 4.53 2.94 -11.17
CA ARG A 30 5.19 1.69 -11.56
C ARG A 30 4.96 1.36 -13.04
N LYS A 31 3.70 1.43 -13.50
CA LYS A 31 3.36 1.14 -14.91
C LYS A 31 4.03 2.12 -15.87
N ARG A 32 4.11 3.41 -15.52
CA ARG A 32 4.83 4.43 -16.32
C ARG A 32 6.32 4.11 -16.49
N ARG A 33 6.94 3.52 -15.47
CA ARG A 33 8.35 3.08 -15.49
C ARG A 33 8.53 1.69 -16.14
N LYS A 34 7.44 1.03 -16.53
CA LYS A 34 7.42 -0.35 -17.06
C LYS A 34 8.07 -1.37 -16.10
N GLU A 35 7.90 -1.16 -14.81
CA GLU A 35 8.45 -2.03 -13.77
C GLU A 35 7.41 -3.04 -13.26
N THR A 36 7.88 -4.21 -12.84
CA THR A 36 7.06 -5.24 -12.20
C THR A 36 6.90 -4.96 -10.71
N GLN A 37 5.88 -5.56 -10.09
CA GLN A 37 5.71 -5.50 -8.64
C GLN A 37 6.93 -6.07 -7.90
N ALA A 38 7.58 -7.12 -8.44
CA ALA A 38 8.79 -7.70 -7.85
C ALA A 38 9.96 -6.71 -7.83
N GLN A 39 10.16 -5.96 -8.92
CA GLN A 39 11.21 -4.93 -9.00
C GLN A 39 10.98 -3.81 -7.98
N TRP A 40 9.73 -3.33 -7.85
CA TRP A 40 9.37 -2.33 -6.84
C TRP A 40 9.50 -2.86 -5.42
N ALA A 41 9.04 -4.08 -5.16
CA ALA A 41 9.16 -4.74 -3.87
C ALA A 41 10.61 -4.82 -3.42
N GLN A 42 11.52 -5.23 -4.31
CA GLN A 42 12.96 -5.26 -4.05
C GLN A 42 13.53 -3.87 -3.73
N ARG A 43 13.11 -2.82 -4.47
CA ARG A 43 13.57 -1.44 -4.25
C ARG A 43 13.10 -0.87 -2.90
N LEU A 44 11.90 -1.25 -2.46
CA LEU A 44 11.29 -0.80 -1.21
C LEU A 44 11.65 -1.68 -0.01
N GLY A 45 12.35 -2.80 -0.23
CA GLY A 45 12.70 -3.74 0.84
C GLY A 45 11.51 -4.53 1.39
N VAL A 46 10.48 -4.77 0.57
CA VAL A 46 9.28 -5.55 0.93
C VAL A 46 9.14 -6.80 0.07
N SER A 47 8.30 -7.73 0.48
CA SER A 47 7.96 -8.90 -0.34
C SER A 47 7.00 -8.53 -1.47
N GLN A 48 7.07 -9.24 -2.60
CA GLN A 48 6.13 -9.04 -3.73
C GLN A 48 4.64 -9.17 -3.31
N PRO A 49 4.23 -10.12 -2.45
CA PRO A 49 2.85 -10.16 -1.93
C PRO A 49 2.47 -8.91 -1.13
N THR A 50 3.41 -8.31 -0.39
CA THR A 50 3.17 -7.05 0.33
C THR A 50 3.01 -5.90 -0.65
N MET A 51 3.84 -5.83 -1.69
CA MET A 51 3.67 -4.85 -2.77
C MET A 51 2.29 -4.97 -3.45
N ALA A 52 1.81 -6.19 -3.68
CA ALA A 52 0.48 -6.42 -4.25
C ALA A 52 -0.66 -5.95 -3.31
N ARG A 53 -0.50 -6.11 -1.99
CA ARG A 53 -1.46 -5.58 -0.99
C ARG A 53 -1.46 -4.05 -0.96
N ILE A 54 -0.28 -3.43 -1.01
CA ILE A 54 -0.14 -1.97 -1.12
C ILE A 54 -0.86 -1.45 -2.37
N GLU A 55 -0.66 -2.08 -3.52
CA GLU A 55 -1.32 -1.68 -4.78
C GLU A 55 -2.84 -1.93 -4.80
N ARG A 56 -3.34 -2.80 -3.92
CA ARG A 56 -4.77 -3.01 -3.70
C ARG A 56 -5.37 -2.00 -2.73
N GLY A 57 -4.54 -1.18 -2.06
CA GLY A 57 -4.99 -0.25 -1.04
C GLY A 57 -5.39 -0.95 0.26
N ASP A 58 -4.76 -2.08 0.58
CA ASP A 58 -5.03 -2.82 1.81
C ASP A 58 -4.55 -2.02 3.03
N PRO A 59 -5.47 -1.53 3.90
CA PRO A 59 -5.09 -0.73 5.05
C PRO A 59 -4.34 -1.53 6.13
N SER A 60 -4.33 -2.87 6.06
CA SER A 60 -3.59 -3.71 7.02
C SER A 60 -2.07 -3.65 6.86
N VAL A 61 -1.60 -2.97 5.81
CA VAL A 61 -0.16 -2.75 5.57
C VAL A 61 0.35 -1.46 6.22
N ALA A 62 -0.55 -0.53 6.58
CA ALA A 62 -0.21 0.77 7.17
C ALA A 62 0.10 0.69 8.67
#